data_AF-A0A356M4R5-F1
#
_entry.id   AF-A0A356M4R5-F1
#
_cell.length_a   1.000
_cell.length_b   1.000
_cell.length_c   1.000
_cell.angle_alpha   90.00
_cell.angle_beta   90.00
_cell.angle_gamma   90.00
#
_symmetry.space_group_name_H-M   'P 1'
#
loop_
_entity.id
_entity.type
_entity.pdbx_description
1 polymer ?
#
loop_
_entity_poly.entity_id
_entity_poly.type
_entity_poly.pdbx_seq_one_letter_code
_entity_poly.pdbx_strand_id
1 'polypeptide(L)'
;MNSQVFDIMQNRGLVRGSVVQSRAGHDRLQVFLVLKADRGFIWLADGSGRKHGQPKKKRVSHVRPLGQLDDAAILDQIDGLGDPGQRDAALRRLLNDYLAANPKEEEL
;
A
#
# COMPACT_ATOMS: atom_id res chain seq x y z
N MET A 1 16.60 7.95 -21.33
CA MET A 1 16.48 7.42 -19.95
C MET A 1 15.10 6.79 -19.81
N ASN A 2 15.00 5.56 -19.31
CA ASN A 2 13.71 4.87 -19.15
C ASN A 2 12.84 5.62 -18.12
N SER A 3 11.63 6.03 -18.51
CA SER A 3 10.66 6.72 -17.64
C SER A 3 10.43 5.95 -16.34
N GLN A 4 10.36 4.62 -16.39
CA GLN A 4 10.15 3.77 -15.22
C GLN A 4 11.21 3.95 -14.12
N VAL A 5 12.49 4.09 -14.48
CA VAL A 5 13.57 4.26 -13.48
C VAL A 5 13.42 5.59 -12.76
N PHE A 6 13.07 6.65 -13.50
CA PHE A 6 12.85 7.98 -12.95
C PHE A 6 11.65 8.01 -12.00
N ASP A 7 10.55 7.33 -12.36
CA ASP A 7 9.36 7.25 -11.50
C ASP A 7 9.64 6.50 -10.19
N ILE A 8 10.41 5.41 -10.24
CA ILE A 8 10.85 4.68 -9.03
C ILE A 8 11.70 5.58 -8.12
N MET A 9 12.64 6.34 -8.69
CA MET A 9 13.46 7.28 -7.92
C MET A 9 12.60 8.36 -7.24
N GLN A 10 11.64 8.94 -7.95
CA GLN A 10 10.72 9.93 -7.37
C GLN A 10 9.82 9.34 -6.28
N ASN A 11 9.43 8.08 -6.43
CA ASN A 11 8.58 7.39 -5.47
C ASN A 11 9.37 6.80 -4.29
N ARG A 12 10.68 7.09 -4.16
CA ARG A 12 11.56 6.54 -3.11
C ARG A 12 11.56 5.01 -3.08
N GLY A 13 11.50 4.37 -4.24
CA GLY A 13 11.43 2.91 -4.35
C GLY A 13 10.05 2.31 -4.05
N LEU A 14 9.05 3.12 -3.68
CA LEU A 14 7.69 2.63 -3.45
C LEU A 14 7.02 2.29 -4.78
N VAL A 15 6.43 1.11 -4.82
CA VAL A 15 5.74 0.54 -5.98
C VAL A 15 4.43 -0.10 -5.54
N ARG A 16 3.64 -0.56 -6.52
CA ARG A 16 2.45 -1.37 -6.23
C ARG A 16 2.86 -2.63 -5.45
N GLY A 17 2.12 -2.93 -4.39
CA GLY A 17 2.43 -4.03 -3.45
C GLY A 17 3.34 -3.64 -2.28
N SER A 18 3.92 -2.42 -2.25
CA SER A 18 4.63 -1.94 -1.06
C SER A 18 3.67 -1.80 0.13
N VAL A 19 4.15 -2.16 1.32
CA VAL A 19 3.44 -1.99 2.59
C VAL A 19 4.03 -0.78 3.32
N VAL A 20 3.19 0.16 3.72
CA VAL A 20 3.64 1.42 4.29
C VAL A 20 2.86 1.82 5.54
N GLN A 21 3.56 2.40 6.51
CA GLN A 21 2.95 3.08 7.64
C GLN A 21 2.83 4.59 7.38
N SER A 22 1.69 5.15 7.69
CA SER A 22 1.46 6.59 7.65
C SER A 22 2.16 7.31 8.82
N ARG A 23 3.00 8.32 8.52
CA ARG A 23 3.74 9.12 9.52
C ARG A 23 3.02 10.39 9.98
N ALA A 24 2.03 10.87 9.23
CA ALA A 24 1.37 12.15 9.47
C ALA A 24 -0.10 12.18 9.00
N GLY A 25 -0.86 13.10 9.59
CA GLY A 25 -2.28 13.35 9.31
C GLY A 25 -3.21 12.40 10.09
N HIS A 26 -4.51 12.40 9.74
CA HIS A 26 -5.54 11.60 10.43
C HIS A 26 -5.23 10.11 10.53
N ASP A 27 -4.52 9.57 9.55
CA ASP A 27 -4.21 8.14 9.47
C ASP A 27 -2.87 7.80 10.14
N ARG A 28 -2.35 8.63 11.06
CA ARG A 28 -1.02 8.42 11.67
C ARG A 28 -0.94 7.04 12.33
N LEU A 29 0.19 6.36 12.16
CA LEU A 29 0.49 4.99 12.64
C LEU A 29 -0.28 3.85 11.95
N GLN A 30 -1.31 4.15 11.15
CA GLN A 30 -2.02 3.14 10.37
C GLN A 30 -1.15 2.61 9.22
N VAL A 31 -1.33 1.33 8.89
CA VAL A 31 -0.59 0.62 7.84
C VAL A 31 -1.51 0.39 6.66
N PHE A 32 -0.95 0.48 5.45
CA PHE A 32 -1.68 0.38 4.21
C PHE A 32 -0.87 -0.35 3.14
N LEU A 33 -1.59 -0.88 2.16
CA LEU A 33 -1.02 -1.37 0.92
C LEU A 33 -0.98 -0.28 -0.14
N VAL A 34 0.11 -0.17 -0.89
CA VAL A 34 0.21 0.71 -2.06
C VAL A 34 -0.39 0.01 -3.28
N LEU A 35 -1.46 0.59 -3.84
CA LEU A 35 -2.12 0.09 -5.05
C LEU A 35 -1.52 0.69 -6.32
N LYS A 36 -0.93 1.89 -6.22
CA LYS A 36 -0.28 2.61 -7.31
C LYS A 36 0.75 3.61 -6.77
N ALA A 37 1.84 3.82 -7.50
CA ALA A 37 2.82 4.87 -7.27
C ALA A 37 3.06 5.66 -8.55
N ASP A 38 3.13 6.99 -8.46
CA ASP A 38 3.34 7.89 -9.59
C ASP A 38 3.83 9.27 -9.11
N ARG A 39 4.94 9.76 -9.69
CA ARG A 39 5.46 11.14 -9.52
C ARG A 39 5.50 11.66 -8.07
N GLY A 40 6.04 10.87 -7.14
CA GLY A 40 6.18 11.22 -5.73
C GLY A 40 4.89 11.09 -4.91
N PHE A 41 3.84 10.52 -5.49
CA PHE A 41 2.60 10.19 -4.81
C PHE A 41 2.31 8.69 -4.89
N ILE A 42 1.61 8.20 -3.87
CA ILE A 42 1.09 6.84 -3.79
C ILE A 42 -0.41 6.88 -3.52
N TRP A 43 -1.10 5.83 -3.98
CA TRP A 43 -2.49 5.56 -3.67
C TRP A 43 -2.52 4.33 -2.80
N LEU A 44 -2.99 4.49 -1.57
CA LEU A 44 -2.94 3.45 -0.55
C LEU A 44 -4.33 3.08 -0.04
N ALA A 45 -4.48 1.82 0.36
CA ALA A 45 -5.73 1.25 0.86
C ALA A 45 -5.47 0.20 1.94
N ASP A 46 -6.43 0.02 2.84
CA ASP A 46 -6.46 -1.05 3.83
C ASP A 46 -7.71 -1.94 3.69
N GLY A 47 -8.65 -1.57 2.82
CA GLY A 47 -9.96 -2.23 2.68
C GLY A 47 -10.93 -1.97 3.85
N SER A 48 -10.51 -1.24 4.88
CA SER A 48 -11.31 -0.84 6.05
C SER A 48 -11.73 0.62 5.92
N GLY A 49 -10.89 1.56 6.36
CA GLY A 49 -11.17 2.99 6.28
C GLY A 49 -10.80 3.59 4.93
N ARG A 50 -9.89 2.94 4.20
CA ARG A 50 -9.42 3.33 2.86
C ARG A 50 -9.69 2.17 1.91
N LYS A 51 -10.78 2.29 1.15
CA LYS A 51 -11.27 1.23 0.26
C LYS A 51 -10.42 1.08 -0.99
N HIS A 52 -10.47 -0.10 -1.60
CA HIS A 52 -9.85 -0.38 -2.90
C HIS A 52 -10.27 0.65 -3.96
N GLY A 53 -11.57 0.91 -4.08
CA GLY A 53 -12.14 1.86 -5.04
C GLY A 53 -12.03 3.34 -4.63
N GLN A 54 -11.62 3.61 -3.39
CA GLN A 54 -11.41 4.98 -2.89
C GLN A 54 -10.07 5.07 -2.14
N PRO A 55 -8.94 4.77 -2.82
CA PRO A 55 -7.64 4.75 -2.18
C PRO A 55 -7.20 6.17 -1.87
N LYS A 56 -6.49 6.34 -0.75
CA LYS A 56 -6.01 7.66 -0.36
C LYS A 56 -4.76 8.01 -1.14
N LYS A 57 -4.80 9.16 -1.83
CA LYS A 57 -3.60 9.78 -2.39
C LYS A 57 -2.73 10.38 -1.28
N LYS A 58 -1.45 10.00 -1.21
CA LYS A 58 -0.51 10.48 -0.20
C LYS A 58 0.87 10.74 -0.82
N ARG A 59 1.58 11.75 -0.31
CA ARG A 59 3.00 12.00 -0.69
C ARG A 59 3.89 10.92 -0.08
N VAL A 60 4.88 10.46 -0.84
CA VAL A 60 5.84 9.44 -0.38
C VAL A 60 6.66 9.90 0.84
N SER A 61 6.85 11.20 1.02
CA SER A 61 7.53 11.76 2.20
C SER A 61 6.77 11.56 3.52
N HIS A 62 5.46 11.28 3.48
CA HIS A 62 4.61 11.15 4.66
C HIS A 62 4.37 9.69 5.08
N VAL A 63 5.11 8.76 4.49
CA VAL A 63 5.02 7.35 4.82
C VAL A 63 6.38 6.78 5.19
N ARG A 64 6.37 5.71 5.97
CA ARG A 64 7.51 4.86 6.28
C ARG A 64 7.28 3.52 5.58
N PRO A 65 8.18 3.07 4.69
CA PRO A 65 8.12 1.72 4.15
C PRO A 65 8.26 0.70 5.28
N LEU A 66 7.44 -0.35 5.27
CA LEU A 66 7.56 -1.50 6.16
C LEU A 66 8.07 -2.75 5.43
N GLY A 67 7.86 -2.79 4.12
CA GLY A 67 8.31 -3.87 3.25
C GLY A 67 7.42 -3.93 2.02
N GLN A 68 7.31 -5.11 1.43
CA GLN A 68 6.55 -5.36 0.21
C GLN A 68 5.97 -6.78 0.26
N LEU A 69 4.85 -7.00 -0.44
CA LEU A 69 4.35 -8.35 -0.70
C LEU A 69 5.35 -9.15 -1.54
N ASP A 70 5.48 -10.45 -1.25
CA ASP A 70 6.32 -11.35 -2.04
C ASP A 70 5.83 -11.48 -3.49
N ASP A 71 4.51 -11.52 -3.67
CA ASP A 71 3.87 -11.51 -4.98
C ASP A 71 2.86 -10.36 -5.08
N ALA A 72 3.24 -9.31 -5.81
CA ALA A 72 2.36 -8.17 -6.06
C ALA A 72 1.25 -8.48 -7.09
N ALA A 73 1.35 -9.55 -7.88
CA ALA A 73 0.36 -9.92 -8.89
C ALA A 73 -0.98 -10.35 -8.26
N ILE A 74 -0.99 -10.73 -6.98
CA ILE A 74 -2.24 -10.97 -6.23
C ILE A 74 -3.19 -9.77 -6.27
N LEU A 75 -2.66 -8.55 -6.40
CA LEU A 75 -3.49 -7.34 -6.48
C LEU A 75 -4.28 -7.26 -7.78
N ASP A 76 -3.80 -7.88 -8.85
CA ASP A 76 -4.53 -7.92 -10.12
C ASP A 76 -5.73 -8.88 -10.03
N GLN A 77 -5.62 -9.94 -9.23
CA GLN A 77 -6.76 -10.81 -8.87
C GLN A 77 -7.81 -10.04 -8.06
N ILE A 78 -7.36 -9.21 -7.10
CA ILE A 78 -8.25 -8.35 -6.32
C ILE A 78 -8.95 -7.33 -7.22
N ASP A 79 -8.21 -6.68 -8.14
CA ASP A 79 -8.79 -5.72 -9.10
C ASP A 79 -9.90 -6.36 -9.96
N GLY A 80 -9.75 -7.64 -10.30
CA GLY A 80 -10.70 -8.42 -11.09
C GLY A 80 -11.99 -8.86 -10.38
N LEU A 81 -12.07 -8.76 -9.04
CA LEU A 81 -13.29 -9.12 -8.31
C LEU A 81 -14.43 -8.16 -8.67
N GLY A 82 -15.64 -8.66 -8.95
CA GLY A 82 -16.75 -7.81 -9.40
C GLY A 82 -17.36 -6.92 -8.31
N ASP A 83 -17.35 -7.37 -7.06
CA ASP A 83 -17.98 -6.68 -5.93
C ASP A 83 -16.96 -5.84 -5.12
N PRO A 84 -17.22 -4.54 -4.87
CA PRO A 84 -16.35 -3.70 -4.06
C PRO A 84 -16.10 -4.26 -2.65
N GLY A 85 -17.11 -4.87 -2.03
CA GLY A 85 -16.99 -5.47 -0.70
C GLY A 85 -16.01 -6.64 -0.68
N GLN A 86 -16.01 -7.47 -1.72
CA GLN A 86 -15.04 -8.56 -1.90
C GLN A 86 -13.60 -8.03 -2.06
N ARG A 87 -13.40 -6.96 -2.84
CA ARG A 87 -12.07 -6.33 -2.97
C ARG A 87 -11.54 -5.82 -1.64
N ASP A 88 -12.39 -5.11 -0.91
CA ASP A 88 -12.06 -4.57 0.40
C ASP A 88 -11.79 -5.66 1.45
N ALA A 89 -12.55 -6.76 1.40
CA ALA A 89 -12.30 -7.93 2.25
C ALA A 89 -10.98 -8.61 1.92
N ALA A 90 -10.67 -8.79 0.63
CA ALA A 90 -9.42 -9.38 0.17
C ALA A 90 -8.21 -8.52 0.56
N LEU A 91 -8.28 -7.19 0.39
CA LEU A 91 -7.22 -6.27 0.84
C LEU A 91 -6.99 -6.35 2.36
N ARG A 92 -8.05 -6.33 3.16
CA ARG A 92 -7.94 -6.45 4.63
C ARG A 92 -7.27 -7.75 5.02
N ARG A 93 -7.69 -8.87 4.42
CA ARG A 93 -7.11 -10.17 4.69
C ARG A 93 -5.63 -10.20 4.34
N LEU A 94 -5.28 -9.80 3.11
CA LEU A 94 -3.90 -9.77 2.64
C LEU A 94 -2.99 -8.92 3.53
N LEU A 95 -3.45 -7.72 3.92
CA LEU A 95 -2.68 -6.84 4.78
C LEU A 95 -2.52 -7.42 6.19
N ASN A 96 -3.56 -8.04 6.75
CA ASN A 96 -3.48 -8.69 8.06
C ASN A 96 -2.55 -9.91 8.04
N ASP A 97 -2.60 -10.73 6.99
CA ASP A 97 -1.73 -11.89 6.81
C ASP A 97 -0.25 -11.45 6.72
N TYR A 98 0.02 -10.38 5.95
CA TYR A 98 1.35 -9.78 5.88
C TYR A 98 1.83 -9.30 7.27
N LEU A 99 0.98 -8.59 8.01
CA LEU A 99 1.33 -8.08 9.34
C LEU A 99 1.51 -9.18 10.39
N ALA A 100 0.79 -10.29 10.27
CA ALA A 100 0.96 -11.46 11.13
C ALA A 100 2.29 -12.17 10.86
N ALA A 101 2.72 -12.24 9.60
CA ALA A 101 4.02 -12.79 9.20
C ALA A 101 5.19 -11.84 9.51
N ASN A 102 4.92 -10.53 9.59
CA ASN A 102 5.91 -9.48 9.84
C ASN A 102 5.48 -8.64 11.06
N PRO A 103 5.56 -9.20 12.28
CA PRO A 103 5.18 -8.47 13.48
C PRO A 103 6.01 -7.20 13.57
N LYS A 104 5.40 -6.12 14.08
CA LYS A 104 6.14 -4.90 14.36
C LYS A 104 7.24 -5.24 15.35
N GLU A 105 8.50 -5.03 14.99
CA GLU A 105 9.55 -4.93 15.99
C GLU A 105 9.12 -3.81 16.94
N GLU A 106 8.91 -4.16 18.21
CA GLU A 106 8.77 -3.15 19.26
C GLU A 106 10.09 -2.38 19.28
N GLU A 107 10.04 -1.12 18.87
CA GLU A 107 11.16 -0.19 19.07
C GLU A 107 11.39 -0.09 20.58
N LEU A 108 12.37 -0.85 21.10
CA LEU A 108 12.92 -0.73 22.45
C LEU A 108 13.51 0.67 22.68
#